data_AF-A0A8H6T1W9-F1
#
_entry.id   AF-A0A8H6T1W9-F1
#
_cell.length_a   1.000
_cell.length_b   1.000
_cell.length_c   1.000
_cell.angle_alpha   90.00
_cell.angle_beta   90.00
_cell.angle_gamma   90.00
#
_symmetry.space_group_name_H-M   'P 1'
#
loop_
_entity.id
_entity.type
_entity.pdbx_description
1 polymer ?
#
loop_
_entity_poly.entity_id
_entity_poly.type
_entity_poly.pdbx_seq_one_letter_code
_entity_poly.pdbx_strand_id
1 'polypeptide(L)'
;MQPTAVRLRLQPRRPLLSFRANKDYYKGNRQSALPGHRTGAPGVHVNRRVGYKLLESRVRVFVAPPIQDILESPLKPYVEPRTRPKQKQGVFSDMPDGGMNPAYFLQTARKYHLERAQQQQQQNAVVPTA
;
A
#
# COMPACT_ATOMS: atom_id res chain seq x y z
N MET A 1 -38.10 -16.68 -35.89
CA MET A 1 -37.72 -15.91 -34.68
C MET A 1 -38.13 -16.74 -33.48
N GLN A 2 -37.18 -17.30 -32.73
CA GLN A 2 -37.50 -18.05 -31.51
C GLN A 2 -37.89 -17.04 -30.42
N PRO A 3 -39.08 -17.14 -29.81
CA PRO A 3 -39.47 -16.24 -28.74
C PRO A 3 -38.51 -16.45 -27.57
N THR A 4 -37.88 -15.37 -27.11
CA THR A 4 -37.02 -15.39 -25.93
C THR A 4 -37.89 -15.81 -24.75
N ALA A 5 -37.75 -17.06 -24.31
CA ALA A 5 -38.58 -17.62 -23.25
C ALA A 5 -38.54 -16.71 -22.01
N VAL A 6 -39.70 -16.16 -21.62
CA VAL A 6 -39.91 -15.54 -20.31
C VAL A 6 -39.72 -16.63 -19.27
N ARG A 7 -38.49 -16.78 -18.74
CA ARG A 7 -38.22 -17.75 -17.69
C ARG A 7 -38.95 -17.31 -16.42
N LEU A 8 -40.10 -17.97 -16.17
CA LEU A 8 -40.96 -17.90 -14.98
C LEU A 8 -40.28 -18.43 -13.71
N ARG A 9 -39.05 -17.99 -13.40
CA ARG A 9 -38.50 -18.20 -12.05
C ARG A 9 -38.79 -16.94 -11.25
N LEU A 10 -39.74 -17.06 -10.32
CA LEU A 10 -40.04 -16.03 -9.32
C LEU A 10 -38.74 -15.46 -8.75
N GLN A 11 -38.74 -14.14 -8.62
CA GLN A 11 -37.64 -13.25 -8.22
C GLN A 11 -36.53 -13.96 -7.41
N PRO A 12 -35.27 -13.99 -7.90
CA PRO A 12 -34.21 -14.68 -7.20
C PRO A 12 -33.91 -13.95 -5.88
N ARG A 13 -33.62 -14.71 -4.81
CA ARG A 13 -33.14 -14.23 -3.48
C ARG A 13 -31.74 -13.59 -3.56
N ARG A 14 -31.53 -12.69 -4.52
CA ARG A 14 -30.28 -11.97 -4.74
C ARG A 14 -30.21 -10.76 -3.80
N PRO A 15 -29.02 -10.39 -3.33
CA PRO A 15 -28.85 -9.23 -2.48
C PRO A 15 -29.28 -7.96 -3.22
N LEU A 16 -30.05 -7.11 -2.54
CA LEU A 16 -30.58 -5.87 -3.10
C LEU A 16 -29.44 -4.90 -3.45
N LEU A 17 -29.53 -4.28 -4.62
CA LEU A 17 -28.59 -3.26 -5.11
C LEU A 17 -29.16 -1.87 -4.86
N SER A 18 -28.30 -0.86 -4.67
CA SER A 18 -28.72 0.52 -4.39
C SER A 18 -29.67 1.06 -5.46
N PHE A 19 -29.37 0.84 -6.73
CA PHE A 19 -30.19 1.31 -7.86
C PHE A 19 -31.50 0.52 -8.08
N ARG A 20 -31.75 -0.55 -7.32
CA ARG A 20 -32.98 -1.36 -7.42
C ARG A 20 -34.00 -1.06 -6.33
N ALA A 21 -33.69 -0.15 -5.42
CA ALA A 21 -34.48 0.12 -4.23
C ALA A 21 -35.09 1.52 -4.26
N ASN A 22 -35.94 1.83 -3.29
CA ASN A 22 -36.65 3.11 -3.18
C ASN A 22 -35.84 4.16 -2.41
N LYS A 23 -36.38 5.38 -2.29
CA LYS A 23 -35.75 6.58 -1.70
C LYS A 23 -35.06 6.36 -0.34
N ASP A 24 -35.64 5.53 0.53
CA ASP A 24 -35.12 5.32 1.90
C ASP A 24 -33.99 4.27 1.97
N TYR A 25 -33.72 3.56 0.88
CA TYR A 25 -32.68 2.55 0.85
C TYR A 25 -31.34 3.12 0.43
N TYR A 26 -30.44 3.26 1.40
CA TYR A 26 -29.04 3.57 1.15
C TYR A 26 -28.16 2.33 1.33
N LYS A 27 -27.37 2.01 0.29
CA LYS A 27 -26.34 0.97 0.36
C LYS A 27 -24.99 1.56 -0.04
N GLY A 28 -24.06 1.62 0.90
CA GLY A 28 -22.70 2.13 0.68
C GLY A 28 -21.81 1.15 -0.09
N ASN A 29 -20.72 1.67 -0.68
CA ASN A 29 -19.77 0.92 -1.50
C ASN A 29 -18.67 0.21 -0.70
N ARG A 30 -18.88 -0.02 0.61
CA ARG A 30 -17.87 -0.57 1.55
C ARG A 30 -16.56 0.23 1.63
N GLN A 31 -16.55 1.49 1.18
CA GLN A 31 -15.36 2.36 1.27
C GLN A 31 -14.95 2.63 2.73
N SER A 32 -15.94 2.66 3.64
CA SER A 32 -15.79 2.85 5.08
C SER A 32 -15.88 1.55 5.89
N ALA A 33 -15.97 0.38 5.24
CA ALA A 33 -16.08 -0.90 5.93
C ALA A 33 -14.72 -1.36 6.47
N LEU A 34 -14.70 -1.83 7.71
CA LEU A 34 -13.56 -2.49 8.37
C LEU A 34 -13.88 -4.00 8.51
N PRO A 35 -12.89 -4.94 8.54
CA PRO A 35 -11.42 -4.76 8.60
C PRO A 35 -10.68 -4.85 7.24
N GLY A 36 -9.42 -4.40 7.17
CA GLY A 36 -8.53 -4.42 5.98
C GLY A 36 -7.67 -3.14 5.84
N HIS A 37 -7.12 -2.85 4.66
CA HIS A 37 -6.40 -1.57 4.35
C HIS A 37 -7.33 -0.33 4.22
N ARG A 38 -8.45 -0.33 4.94
CA ARG A 38 -9.45 0.75 4.93
C ARG A 38 -9.37 1.48 6.27
N THR A 39 -9.49 2.81 6.26
CA THR A 39 -9.45 3.64 7.48
C THR A 39 -10.82 3.90 8.10
N GLY A 40 -11.85 3.17 7.65
CA GLY A 40 -13.22 3.41 8.09
C GLY A 40 -13.83 4.67 7.46
N ALA A 41 -14.85 5.23 8.12
CA ALA A 41 -15.50 6.46 7.66
C ALA A 41 -14.59 7.69 7.90
N PRO A 42 -14.41 8.58 6.92
CA PRO A 42 -13.50 9.74 7.02
C PRO A 42 -14.03 10.87 7.93
N GLY A 43 -15.24 10.73 8.47
CA GLY A 43 -15.92 11.79 9.19
C GLY A 43 -17.13 11.28 9.96
N VAL A 44 -17.90 12.22 10.48
CA VAL A 44 -19.08 11.97 11.32
C VAL A 44 -20.28 12.77 10.83
N HIS A 45 -21.48 12.20 10.97
CA HIS A 45 -22.72 12.95 10.80
C HIS A 45 -22.93 13.83 12.03
N VAL A 46 -23.01 15.15 11.82
CA VAL A 46 -23.02 16.14 12.93
C VAL A 46 -24.44 16.48 13.36
N ASN A 47 -25.35 16.58 12.40
CA ASN A 47 -26.72 17.01 12.64
C ASN A 47 -27.69 15.86 12.46
N ARG A 48 -28.81 15.92 13.21
CA ARG A 48 -29.91 14.96 13.10
C ARG A 48 -30.68 15.06 11.77
N ARG A 49 -30.60 16.22 11.09
CA ARG A 49 -31.29 16.47 9.80
C ARG A 49 -30.35 16.34 8.61
N VAL A 50 -29.33 17.19 8.51
CA VAL A 50 -28.37 17.17 7.38
C VAL A 50 -27.02 17.74 7.83
N GLY A 51 -25.94 17.01 7.54
CA GLY A 51 -24.57 17.49 7.74
C GLY A 51 -23.57 16.36 7.96
N TYR A 52 -22.47 16.36 7.20
CA TYR A 52 -21.33 15.46 7.39
C TYR A 52 -20.06 16.28 7.55
N LYS A 53 -19.33 16.06 8.64
CA LYS A 53 -18.06 16.74 8.92
C LYS A 53 -16.91 15.78 8.71
N LEU A 54 -15.97 16.17 7.84
CA LEU A 54 -14.72 15.44 7.64
C LEU A 54 -13.79 15.65 8.84
N LEU A 55 -13.15 14.57 9.27
CA LEU A 55 -12.13 14.57 10.29
C LEU A 55 -10.80 14.28 9.60
N GLU A 56 -9.94 15.29 9.49
CA GLU A 56 -8.65 15.20 8.79
C GLU A 56 -7.82 13.99 9.27
N SER A 57 -7.86 13.71 10.57
CA SER A 57 -7.16 12.58 11.20
C SER A 57 -7.60 11.19 10.71
N ARG A 58 -8.76 11.06 10.05
CA ARG A 58 -9.30 9.79 9.53
C ARG A 58 -9.21 9.68 8.01
N VAL A 59 -8.85 10.78 7.34
CA VAL A 59 -8.71 10.82 5.89
C VAL A 59 -7.43 10.09 5.48
N ARG A 60 -7.49 9.34 4.38
CA ARG A 60 -6.32 8.59 3.87
C ARG A 60 -5.35 9.49 3.11
N VAL A 61 -4.17 9.60 3.71
CA VAL A 61 -2.88 10.08 3.21
C VAL A 61 -2.14 9.17 2.22
N PHE A 62 -2.07 9.41 0.91
CA PHE A 62 -1.04 8.74 0.08
C PHE A 62 0.17 9.67 -0.08
N VAL A 63 1.23 9.38 0.67
CA VAL A 63 2.46 10.18 0.65
C VAL A 63 3.38 9.65 -0.45
N ALA A 64 3.68 10.49 -1.42
CA ALA A 64 4.65 10.23 -2.48
C ALA A 64 5.95 11.01 -2.22
N PRO A 65 7.11 10.49 -2.63
CA PRO A 65 8.35 11.27 -2.63
C PRO A 65 8.27 12.45 -3.63
N PRO A 66 9.18 13.43 -3.53
CA PRO A 66 9.27 14.54 -4.48
C PRO A 66 9.33 14.05 -5.93
N ILE A 67 8.71 14.81 -6.84
CA ILE A 67 8.61 14.38 -8.24
C ILE A 67 9.97 14.35 -8.94
N GLN A 68 10.89 15.23 -8.53
CA GLN A 68 12.27 15.26 -9.05
C GLN A 68 12.97 13.94 -8.77
N ASP A 69 12.93 13.46 -7.52
CA ASP A 69 13.51 12.18 -7.11
C ASP A 69 12.92 11.00 -7.88
N ILE A 70 11.61 11.03 -8.17
CA ILE A 70 10.94 9.98 -8.96
C ILE A 70 11.46 9.97 -10.40
N LEU A 71 11.65 11.14 -11.01
CA LEU A 71 12.09 11.27 -12.39
C LEU A 71 13.58 10.95 -12.55
N GLU A 72 14.41 11.39 -11.60
CA GLU A 72 15.85 11.13 -11.56
C GLU A 72 16.18 9.69 -11.14
N SER A 73 15.23 8.99 -10.51
CA SER A 73 15.42 7.60 -10.09
C SER A 73 15.74 6.69 -11.28
N PRO A 74 16.84 5.91 -11.20
CA PRO A 74 17.15 4.89 -12.20
C PRO A 74 16.20 3.69 -12.14
N LEU A 75 15.37 3.59 -11.09
CA LEU A 75 14.46 2.47 -10.89
C LEU A 75 13.25 2.58 -11.82
N LYS A 76 13.02 1.53 -12.61
CA LYS A 76 11.87 1.38 -13.49
C LYS A 76 10.99 0.22 -13.03
N PRO A 77 9.69 0.20 -13.36
CA PRO A 77 8.79 -0.89 -13.00
C PRO A 77 9.16 -2.23 -13.66
N TYR A 78 10.00 -2.20 -14.70
CA TYR A 78 10.46 -3.38 -15.43
C TYR A 78 11.98 -3.46 -15.40
N VAL A 79 12.48 -4.68 -15.57
CA VAL A 79 13.90 -4.99 -15.64
C VAL A 79 14.21 -5.51 -17.05
N GLU A 80 15.44 -5.29 -17.53
CA GLU A 80 15.88 -5.80 -18.83
C GLU A 80 15.75 -7.34 -18.88
N PRO A 81 15.12 -7.92 -19.92
CA PRO A 81 14.88 -9.37 -20.00
C PRO A 81 16.14 -10.24 -19.90
N ARG A 82 17.31 -9.69 -20.29
CA ARG A 82 18.59 -10.40 -20.27
C ARG A 82 19.23 -10.41 -18.88
N THR A 83 18.78 -9.55 -17.98
CA THR A 83 19.28 -9.57 -16.59
C THR A 83 18.73 -10.81 -15.91
N ARG A 84 19.63 -11.70 -15.51
CA ARG A 84 19.24 -12.86 -14.70
C ARG A 84 18.87 -12.34 -13.31
N PRO A 85 17.71 -12.74 -12.74
CA PRO A 85 17.44 -12.45 -11.34
C PRO A 85 18.59 -13.04 -10.53
N LYS A 86 19.33 -12.18 -9.82
CA LYS A 86 20.28 -12.65 -8.81
C LYS A 86 19.42 -13.26 -7.71
N GLN A 87 19.08 -14.54 -7.84
CA GLN A 87 18.62 -15.33 -6.72
C GLN A 87 19.81 -15.41 -5.75
N LYS A 88 19.91 -14.42 -4.84
CA LYS A 88 20.52 -14.74 -3.55
C LYS A 88 19.67 -15.89 -3.04
N GLN A 89 20.24 -17.09 -2.97
CA GLN A 89 19.58 -18.22 -2.33
C GLN A 89 19.17 -17.73 -0.94
N GLY A 90 17.88 -17.43 -0.77
CA GLY A 90 17.32 -16.68 0.35
C GLY A 90 17.72 -15.20 0.41
N VAL A 91 16.78 -14.28 0.14
CA VAL A 91 16.87 -12.91 0.70
C VAL A 91 16.87 -12.95 2.24
N PHE A 92 16.41 -14.06 2.79
CA PHE A 92 16.31 -14.38 4.21
C PHE A 92 17.22 -15.54 4.64
N SER A 93 18.12 -16.05 3.81
CA SER A 93 19.02 -17.15 4.21
C SER A 93 20.05 -16.70 5.24
N ASP A 94 20.50 -15.44 5.15
CA ASP A 94 21.33 -14.80 6.17
C ASP A 94 20.53 -14.45 7.44
N MET A 95 19.19 -14.51 7.39
CA MET A 95 18.34 -14.15 8.52
C MET A 95 18.24 -15.36 9.47
N PRO A 96 18.46 -15.18 10.78
CA PRO A 96 18.40 -16.28 11.72
C PRO A 96 17.01 -16.90 11.77
N ASP A 97 16.96 -18.19 12.13
CA ASP A 97 15.70 -18.89 12.37
C ASP A 97 14.85 -18.13 13.40
N GLY A 98 13.60 -17.80 13.02
CA GLY A 98 12.73 -16.91 13.80
C GLY A 98 12.64 -15.47 13.28
N GLY A 99 13.38 -15.13 12.22
CA GLY A 99 13.25 -13.88 11.49
C GLY A 99 14.03 -12.71 12.09
N MET A 100 13.50 -11.50 11.99
CA MET A 100 14.20 -10.28 12.39
C MET A 100 14.19 -10.11 13.93
N ASN A 101 15.11 -10.78 14.62
CA ASN A 101 15.30 -10.65 16.06
C ASN A 101 15.96 -9.29 16.40
N PRO A 102 15.55 -8.59 17.48
CA PRO A 102 16.22 -7.37 17.96
C PRO A 102 17.75 -7.48 18.06
N ALA A 103 18.28 -8.62 18.52
CA ALA A 103 19.72 -8.85 18.64
C ALA A 103 20.41 -8.88 17.26
N TYR A 104 19.79 -9.55 16.29
CA TYR A 104 20.28 -9.61 14.92
C TYR A 104 20.19 -8.24 14.25
N PHE A 105 19.06 -7.54 14.39
CA PHE A 105 18.89 -6.18 13.89
C PHE A 105 19.97 -5.24 14.42
N LEU A 106 20.27 -5.29 15.72
CA LEU A 106 21.33 -4.47 16.34
C LEU A 106 22.71 -4.79 15.75
N GLN A 107 23.03 -6.07 15.55
CA GLN A 107 24.31 -6.49 14.95
C GLN A 107 24.43 -6.01 13.50
N THR A 108 23.39 -6.21 12.68
CA THR A 108 23.36 -5.76 11.28
C THR A 108 23.45 -4.24 11.18
N ALA A 109 22.72 -3.50 12.03
CA ALA A 109 22.77 -2.05 12.08
C ALA A 109 24.18 -1.55 12.43
N ARG A 110 24.84 -2.15 13.45
CA ARG A 110 26.22 -1.82 13.81
C ARG A 110 27.18 -2.05 12.64
N LYS A 111 27.09 -3.21 11.99
CA LYS A 111 27.90 -3.54 10.82
C LYS A 111 27.72 -2.51 9.70
N TYR A 112 26.48 -2.18 9.37
CA TYR A 112 26.16 -1.19 8.34
C TYR A 112 26.71 0.21 8.67
N HIS A 113 26.59 0.66 9.93
CA HIS A 113 27.14 1.95 10.35
C HIS A 113 28.67 1.99 10.27
N LEU A 114 29.35 0.90 10.64
CA LEU A 114 30.81 0.79 10.53
C LEU A 114 31.27 0.82 9.07
N GLU A 115 30.63 0.04 8.20
CA GLU A 115 30.94 0.02 6.76
C GLU A 115 30.72 1.40 6.13
N ARG A 116 29.63 2.08 6.49
CA ARG A 116 29.35 3.43 6.01
C ARG A 116 30.39 4.45 6.49
N ALA A 117 30.83 4.37 7.74
CA ALA A 117 31.87 5.23 8.28
C ALA A 117 33.21 5.03 7.54
N GLN A 118 33.58 3.78 7.24
CA GLN A 118 34.78 3.45 6.47
C GLN A 118 34.70 4.01 5.04
N GLN A 119 33.55 3.88 4.37
CA GLN A 119 33.33 4.46 3.04
C GLN A 119 33.49 5.99 3.04
N GLN A 120 32.96 6.67 4.05
CA GLN A 120 33.12 8.12 4.20
C GLN A 120 34.58 8.52 4.41
N GLN A 121 35.32 7.78 5.24
CA GLN A 121 36.75 8.02 5.43
C GLN A 121 37.55 7.84 4.14
N GLN A 122 37.24 6.81 3.35
CA GLN A 122 37.88 6.57 2.05
C GLN A 122 37.55 7.68 1.04
N GLN A 123 36.30 8.14 0.99
CA GLN A 123 35.90 9.25 0.11
C GLN A 123 36.64 10.55 0.47
N ASN A 124 36.76 10.84 1.77
CA ASN A 124 37.47 12.04 2.24
C ASN A 124 38.98 11.97 1.99
N ALA A 125 39.58 10.78 2.01
CA ALA A 125 41.00 10.59 1.73
C ALA A 125 41.36 10.69 0.22
N VAL A 126 40.37 10.53 -0.66
CA VAL A 126 40.57 10.56 -2.13
C VAL A 126 40.46 11.98 -2.71
N VAL A 127 39.93 12.96 -1.98
CA VAL A 127 39.94 14.38 -2.41
C VAL A 127 41.32 14.97 -2.11
N PRO A 128 42.20 15.20 -3.10
CA PRO A 128 43.50 15.80 -2.83
C PRO A 128 43.28 17.26 -2.40
N THR A 129 43.83 17.63 -1.24
CA THR A 129 44.06 19.03 -0.88
C THR A 129 44.89 19.68 -1.99
N ALA A 130 44.28 20.60 -2.72
CA ALA A 130 44.94 21.45 -3.72
C ALA A 130 45.92 22.42 -3.06
#